data_AF-A0A1R1PTG3-F1
#
_entry.id   AF-A0A1R1PTG3-F1
#
_cell.length_a   1.000
_cell.length_b   1.000
_cell.length_c   1.000
_cell.angle_alpha   90.00
_cell.angle_beta   90.00
_cell.angle_gamma   90.00
#
_symmetry.space_group_name_H-M   'P 1'
#
loop_
_entity.id
_entity.type
_entity.pdbx_description
1 polymer ?
#
loop_
_entity_poly.entity_id
_entity_poly.type
_entity_poly.pdbx_seq_one_letter_code
_entity_poly.pdbx_strand_id
1 'polypeptide(L)'
;MYKASQKVETVSDYIVRYVSSDTGDSSQWNLRDIFDKYKRISMNETIGMLVLRKIKNLDYETGLDMAFEYRWKNMLDKLLKMYVVIDRNTSTVVRKGTLFMDKDEYLDIDIGKLFSQDNESQIMKIDIKTSNSLYIRPLFRMGRASTYLIWAMHTISGGRDIEMLIDICNTKFEFPPEVCDSVGRDIRCIDDRFMICCMLVTARESCRLNSLELLKRVLGLEPNIYFPFQRLESVVDARGVPIDDGLSAFVWEYEYKARSDLLSYTLCAYFSICWDRKKLIEYLEDNYYSSKHMQIFFDISVFHKNESLSRNIFSKSS
;
A
#
# COMPACT_ATOMS: atom_id res chain seq x y z
N MET A 1 -26.51 -3.43 -22.06
CA MET A 1 -26.80 -2.54 -20.91
C MET A 1 -26.84 -1.10 -21.41
N TYR A 2 -28.03 -0.66 -21.84
CA TYR A 2 -28.29 0.63 -22.47
C TYR A 2 -28.52 1.69 -21.38
N LYS A 3 -27.83 2.83 -21.51
CA LYS A 3 -27.96 4.12 -20.82
C LYS A 3 -27.68 4.19 -19.31
N ALA A 4 -26.67 5.02 -19.03
CA ALA A 4 -26.22 5.52 -17.74
C ALA A 4 -27.24 6.45 -17.05
N SER A 5 -28.41 5.90 -16.66
CA SER A 5 -29.37 6.61 -15.78
C SER A 5 -29.97 5.71 -14.68
N GLN A 6 -29.40 4.53 -14.44
CA GLN A 6 -29.84 3.68 -13.35
C GLN A 6 -29.30 4.21 -12.03
N LYS A 7 -30.19 4.47 -11.07
CA LYS A 7 -29.82 4.86 -9.70
C LYS A 7 -28.78 3.87 -9.16
N VAL A 8 -27.79 4.37 -8.42
CA VAL A 8 -26.69 3.56 -7.84
C VAL A 8 -27.25 2.34 -7.09
N GLU A 9 -28.36 2.51 -6.38
CA GLU A 9 -29.10 1.44 -5.70
C GLU A 9 -29.55 0.33 -6.64
N THR A 10 -30.18 0.67 -7.77
CA THR A 10 -30.67 -0.28 -8.77
C THR A 10 -29.53 -1.10 -9.37
N VAL A 11 -28.39 -0.45 -9.65
CA VAL A 11 -27.19 -1.14 -10.14
C VAL A 11 -26.66 -2.09 -9.08
N SER A 12 -26.54 -1.63 -7.83
CA SER A 12 -26.05 -2.48 -6.73
C SER A 12 -26.97 -3.68 -6.46
N ASP A 13 -28.30 -3.51 -6.50
CA ASP A 13 -29.28 -4.59 -6.31
C ASP A 13 -29.19 -5.64 -7.41
N TYR A 14 -29.00 -5.21 -8.66
CA TYR A 14 -28.81 -6.11 -9.78
C TYR A 14 -27.55 -6.97 -9.59
N ILE A 15 -26.43 -6.35 -9.22
CA ILE A 15 -25.16 -7.05 -9.00
C ILE A 15 -25.30 -8.07 -7.86
N VAL A 16 -25.85 -7.66 -6.73
CA VAL A 16 -26.05 -8.54 -5.57
C VAL A 16 -26.95 -9.72 -5.91
N ARG A 17 -28.06 -9.48 -6.63
CA ARG A 17 -28.95 -10.56 -7.09
C ARG A 17 -28.24 -11.53 -8.01
N TYR A 18 -27.48 -11.04 -8.99
CA TYR A 18 -26.72 -11.89 -9.91
C TYR A 18 -25.76 -12.79 -9.15
N VAL A 19 -24.96 -12.21 -8.25
CA VAL A 19 -23.96 -12.92 -7.45
C VAL A 19 -24.61 -13.94 -6.51
N SER A 20 -25.81 -13.64 -5.99
CA SER A 20 -26.56 -14.55 -5.11
C SER A 20 -27.30 -15.66 -5.86
N SER A 21 -27.59 -15.45 -7.15
CA SER A 21 -28.35 -16.40 -7.98
C SER A 21 -27.48 -17.43 -8.69
N ASP A 22 -26.17 -17.20 -8.74
CA ASP A 22 -25.22 -18.09 -9.39
C ASP A 22 -24.75 -19.17 -8.41
N THR A 23 -25.01 -20.43 -8.75
CA THR A 23 -24.75 -21.60 -7.90
C THR A 23 -23.45 -22.34 -8.26
N GLY A 24 -22.70 -21.87 -9.27
CA GLY A 24 -21.54 -22.56 -9.81
C GLY A 24 -20.20 -22.12 -9.19
N ASP A 25 -19.99 -20.82 -9.09
CA ASP A 25 -18.72 -20.21 -8.65
C ASP A 25 -18.85 -19.54 -7.28
N SER A 26 -17.72 -19.34 -6.58
CA SER A 26 -17.74 -18.56 -5.33
C SER A 26 -18.23 -17.15 -5.61
N SER A 27 -19.03 -16.58 -4.71
CA SER A 27 -19.58 -15.21 -4.83
C SER A 27 -18.53 -14.14 -5.17
N GLN A 28 -17.28 -14.36 -4.79
CA GLN A 28 -16.14 -13.48 -5.07
C GLN A 28 -15.76 -13.46 -6.55
N TRP A 29 -15.71 -14.63 -7.20
CA TRP A 29 -15.41 -14.75 -8.64
C TRP A 29 -16.51 -14.08 -9.47
N ASN A 30 -17.77 -14.33 -9.13
CA ASN A 30 -18.92 -13.73 -9.81
C ASN A 30 -18.95 -12.19 -9.69
N LEU A 31 -18.50 -11.65 -8.56
CA LEU A 31 -18.36 -10.21 -8.36
C LEU A 31 -17.27 -9.62 -9.26
N ARG A 32 -16.10 -10.24 -9.31
CA ARG A 32 -14.99 -9.80 -10.18
C ARG A 32 -15.41 -9.85 -11.64
N ASP A 33 -16.03 -10.94 -12.08
CA ASP A 33 -16.50 -11.10 -13.45
C ASP A 33 -17.47 -9.99 -13.88
N ILE A 34 -18.40 -9.60 -12.99
CA ILE A 34 -19.28 -8.46 -13.25
C ILE A 34 -18.50 -7.16 -13.36
N PHE A 35 -17.63 -6.88 -12.40
CA PHE A 35 -16.91 -5.61 -12.35
C PHE A 35 -15.94 -5.46 -13.53
N ASP A 36 -15.28 -6.54 -13.92
CA ASP A 36 -14.38 -6.59 -15.08
C ASP A 36 -15.14 -6.39 -16.39
N LYS A 37 -16.32 -7.02 -16.51
CA LYS A 37 -17.22 -6.84 -17.66
C LYS A 37 -17.76 -5.41 -17.75
N TYR A 38 -17.95 -4.73 -16.62
CA TYR A 38 -18.53 -3.39 -16.55
C TYR A 38 -17.59 -2.38 -15.88
N LYS A 39 -16.44 -2.11 -16.50
CA LYS A 39 -15.40 -1.20 -15.97
C LYS A 39 -15.92 0.14 -15.41
N ARG A 40 -16.86 0.81 -16.10
CA ARG A 40 -17.44 2.07 -15.62
C ARG A 40 -18.15 1.95 -14.27
N ILE A 41 -18.78 0.80 -14.01
CA ILE A 41 -19.45 0.49 -12.75
C ILE A 41 -18.41 0.15 -11.69
N SER A 42 -17.40 -0.66 -12.04
CA SER A 42 -16.31 -1.01 -11.13
C SER A 42 -15.52 0.22 -10.66
N MET A 43 -15.35 1.24 -11.50
CA MET A 43 -14.65 2.48 -11.13
C MET A 43 -15.51 3.43 -10.29
N ASN A 44 -16.78 3.11 -10.05
CA ASN A 44 -17.65 3.89 -9.19
C ASN A 44 -17.63 3.32 -7.77
N GLU A 45 -16.80 3.92 -6.92
CA GLU A 45 -16.64 3.53 -5.52
C GLU A 45 -17.98 3.49 -4.74
N THR A 46 -18.92 4.39 -5.01
CA THR A 46 -20.24 4.37 -4.36
C THR A 46 -21.00 3.09 -4.69
N ILE A 47 -20.98 2.64 -5.96
CA ILE A 47 -21.62 1.37 -6.35
C ILE A 47 -20.87 0.21 -5.69
N GLY A 48 -19.54 0.21 -5.74
CA GLY A 48 -18.70 -0.81 -5.10
C GLY A 48 -19.02 -0.98 -3.61
N MET A 49 -19.00 0.12 -2.85
CA MET A 49 -19.36 0.13 -1.43
C MET A 49 -20.77 -0.41 -1.18
N LEU A 50 -21.77 0.00 -1.98
CA LEU A 50 -23.14 -0.49 -1.80
C LEU A 50 -23.27 -1.99 -2.09
N VAL A 51 -22.57 -2.51 -3.10
CA VAL A 51 -22.54 -3.94 -3.40
C VAL A 51 -21.91 -4.71 -2.25
N LEU A 52 -20.73 -4.28 -1.78
CA LEU A 52 -20.01 -4.95 -0.69
C LEU A 52 -20.78 -4.92 0.63
N ARG A 53 -21.50 -3.84 0.94
CA ARG A 53 -22.40 -3.75 2.11
C ARG A 53 -23.52 -4.80 2.10
N LYS A 54 -24.02 -5.15 0.91
CA LYS A 54 -25.17 -6.05 0.76
C LYS A 54 -24.77 -7.53 0.80
N ILE A 55 -23.48 -7.84 0.74
CA ILE A 55 -22.96 -9.19 0.84
C ILE A 55 -22.75 -9.51 2.33
N LYS A 56 -23.48 -10.51 2.82
CA LYS A 56 -23.33 -10.99 4.19
C LYS A 56 -22.02 -11.76 4.36
N ASN A 57 -21.38 -11.59 5.51
CA ASN A 57 -20.12 -12.23 5.86
C ASN A 57 -19.05 -12.07 4.76
N LEU A 58 -18.91 -10.86 4.22
CA LEU A 58 -17.88 -10.58 3.22
C LEU A 58 -16.50 -10.75 3.85
N ASP A 59 -15.71 -11.66 3.30
CA ASP A 59 -14.34 -11.89 3.73
C ASP A 59 -13.48 -10.61 3.63
N TYR A 60 -12.79 -10.25 4.72
CA TYR A 60 -11.99 -9.01 4.80
C TYR A 60 -10.96 -8.89 3.69
N GLU A 61 -10.19 -9.96 3.42
CA GLU A 61 -9.12 -9.93 2.42
C GLU A 61 -9.71 -9.68 1.03
N THR A 62 -10.90 -10.22 0.77
CA THR A 62 -11.64 -10.00 -0.49
C THR A 62 -12.09 -8.55 -0.64
N GLY A 63 -12.68 -7.96 0.40
CA GLY A 63 -13.10 -6.56 0.35
C GLY A 63 -11.91 -5.61 0.13
N LEU A 64 -10.79 -5.90 0.78
CA LEU A 64 -9.54 -5.15 0.65
C LEU A 64 -8.94 -5.26 -0.76
N ASP A 65 -8.87 -6.48 -1.28
CA ASP A 65 -8.36 -6.77 -2.61
C ASP A 65 -9.18 -6.05 -3.71
N MET A 66 -10.51 -6.12 -3.65
CA MET A 66 -11.38 -5.41 -4.59
C MET A 66 -11.23 -3.88 -4.48
N ALA A 67 -11.15 -3.34 -3.26
CA ALA A 67 -10.94 -1.91 -3.06
C ALA A 67 -9.61 -1.43 -3.66
N PHE A 68 -8.56 -2.25 -3.55
CA PHE A 68 -7.27 -1.96 -4.16
C PHE A 68 -7.32 -2.09 -5.68
N GLU A 69 -7.86 -3.19 -6.21
CA GLU A 69 -7.96 -3.49 -7.64
C GLU A 69 -8.71 -2.39 -8.40
N TYR A 70 -9.86 -1.94 -7.87
CA TYR A 70 -10.70 -0.93 -8.49
C TYR A 70 -10.42 0.52 -8.02
N ARG A 71 -9.35 0.72 -7.22
CA ARG A 71 -8.87 2.03 -6.76
C ARG A 71 -9.90 2.82 -5.93
N TRP A 72 -10.67 2.12 -5.10
CA TRP A 72 -11.65 2.71 -4.18
C TRP A 72 -10.95 3.30 -2.96
N LYS A 73 -10.42 4.52 -3.11
CA LYS A 73 -9.54 5.16 -2.11
C LYS A 73 -10.18 5.28 -0.72
N ASN A 74 -11.45 5.68 -0.63
CA ASN A 74 -12.13 5.87 0.66
C ASN A 74 -12.40 4.53 1.34
N MET A 75 -12.80 3.52 0.57
CA MET A 75 -13.00 2.18 1.08
C MET A 75 -11.68 1.56 1.53
N LEU A 76 -10.61 1.75 0.76
CA LEU A 76 -9.28 1.28 1.11
C LEU A 76 -8.78 1.91 2.41
N ASP A 77 -8.92 3.24 2.59
CA ASP A 77 -8.57 3.91 3.85
C ASP A 77 -9.34 3.32 5.05
N LYS A 78 -10.66 3.13 4.91
CA LYS A 78 -11.49 2.53 5.95
C LYS A 78 -11.08 1.09 6.27
N LEU A 79 -10.80 0.26 5.27
CA LEU A 79 -10.39 -1.15 5.43
C LEU A 79 -8.98 -1.29 6.02
N LEU A 80 -8.05 -0.42 5.64
CA LEU A 80 -6.69 -0.39 6.20
C LEU A 80 -6.70 -0.04 7.69
N LYS A 81 -7.57 0.89 8.09
CA LYS A 81 -7.73 1.32 9.48
C LYS A 81 -8.53 0.34 10.33
N MET A 82 -9.00 -0.79 9.80
CA MET A 82 -9.71 -1.79 10.61
C MET A 82 -8.76 -2.55 11.55
N TYR A 83 -9.22 -2.73 12.79
CA TYR A 83 -8.53 -3.51 13.81
C TYR A 83 -9.53 -4.19 14.74
N VAL A 84 -9.05 -5.12 15.54
CA VAL A 84 -9.79 -5.63 16.71
C VAL A 84 -9.00 -5.41 17.99
N VAL A 85 -9.71 -5.29 19.10
CA VAL A 85 -9.13 -5.32 20.45
C VAL A 85 -9.45 -6.68 21.04
N ILE A 86 -8.44 -7.34 21.58
CA ILE A 86 -8.53 -8.71 22.09
C ILE A 86 -8.07 -8.74 23.54
N ASP A 87 -8.83 -9.44 24.37
CA ASP A 87 -8.43 -9.78 25.72
C ASP A 87 -7.42 -10.93 25.69
N ARG A 88 -6.24 -10.68 26.25
CA ARG A 88 -5.12 -11.61 26.27
C ARG A 88 -5.40 -12.84 27.13
N ASN A 89 -6.16 -12.70 28.20
CA ASN A 89 -6.43 -13.77 29.14
C ASN A 89 -7.44 -14.78 28.57
N THR A 90 -8.42 -14.29 27.81
CA THR A 90 -9.49 -15.13 27.24
C THR A 90 -9.33 -15.38 25.75
N SER A 91 -8.41 -14.67 25.08
CA SER A 91 -8.27 -14.64 23.61
C SER A 91 -9.55 -14.23 22.88
N THR A 92 -10.45 -13.49 23.52
CA THR A 92 -11.73 -13.07 22.93
C THR A 92 -11.67 -11.66 22.37
N VAL A 93 -12.28 -11.44 21.20
CA VAL A 93 -12.47 -10.10 20.64
C VAL A 93 -13.45 -9.32 21.50
N VAL A 94 -12.98 -8.23 22.12
CA VAL A 94 -13.80 -7.36 22.98
C VAL A 94 -14.31 -6.12 22.25
N ARG A 95 -13.65 -5.71 21.15
CA ARG A 95 -14.07 -4.59 20.31
C ARG A 95 -13.62 -4.80 18.87
N LYS A 96 -14.47 -4.40 17.91
CA LYS A 96 -14.10 -4.25 16.50
C LYS A 96 -13.98 -2.76 16.18
N GLY A 97 -12.80 -2.32 15.78
CA GLY A 97 -12.57 -0.98 15.25
C GLY A 97 -12.93 -0.96 13.78
N THR A 98 -14.19 -0.65 13.47
CA THR A 98 -14.69 -0.53 12.09
C THR A 98 -15.10 0.92 11.84
N LEU A 99 -14.49 1.61 10.87
CA LEU A 99 -14.83 3.01 10.56
C LEU A 99 -16.14 3.19 9.76
N PHE A 100 -16.95 2.13 9.65
CA PHE A 100 -18.22 2.12 8.92
C PHE A 100 -19.41 2.50 9.83
N MET A 101 -19.22 3.48 10.72
CA MET A 101 -20.13 3.78 11.86
C MET A 101 -21.10 4.96 11.66
N ASP A 102 -21.34 5.40 10.43
CA ASP A 102 -22.61 6.07 10.15
C ASP A 102 -23.72 5.00 10.15
N LYS A 103 -24.87 5.29 10.75
CA LYS A 103 -25.94 4.30 11.07
C LYS A 103 -26.44 3.46 9.89
N ASP A 104 -26.12 3.85 8.66
CA ASP A 104 -26.50 3.19 7.40
C ASP A 104 -25.30 2.59 6.63
N GLU A 105 -24.10 2.53 7.22
CA GLU A 105 -22.86 2.11 6.56
C GLU A 105 -22.31 0.73 6.97
N TYR A 106 -23.04 -0.09 7.72
CA TYR A 106 -22.50 -1.34 8.26
C TYR A 106 -22.05 -2.32 7.15
N LEU A 107 -20.74 -2.49 6.99
CA LEU A 107 -20.13 -3.56 6.21
C LEU A 107 -20.04 -4.81 7.09
N ASP A 108 -20.76 -5.86 6.71
CA ASP A 108 -20.76 -7.15 7.39
C ASP A 108 -19.50 -7.95 7.01
N ILE A 109 -18.36 -7.55 7.56
CA ILE A 109 -17.05 -8.15 7.28
C ILE A 109 -16.83 -9.38 8.17
N ASP A 110 -16.60 -10.52 7.53
CA ASP A 110 -16.07 -11.71 8.17
C ASP A 110 -14.54 -11.61 8.33
N ILE A 111 -14.11 -11.77 9.57
CA ILE A 111 -12.70 -11.73 9.99
C ILE A 111 -12.29 -13.06 10.64
N GLY A 112 -13.16 -14.06 10.69
CA GLY A 112 -12.94 -15.32 11.42
C GLY A 112 -11.66 -16.04 10.99
N LYS A 113 -11.38 -16.07 9.68
CA LYS A 113 -10.16 -16.69 9.12
C LYS A 113 -8.86 -16.04 9.63
N LEU A 114 -8.90 -14.75 9.98
CA LEU A 114 -7.72 -14.02 10.48
C LEU A 114 -7.29 -14.48 11.88
N PHE A 115 -8.13 -15.22 12.60
CA PHE A 115 -7.84 -15.79 13.92
C PHE A 115 -7.49 -17.29 13.89
N SER A 116 -7.31 -17.88 12.71
CA SER A 116 -6.92 -19.28 12.57
C SER A 116 -5.48 -19.54 13.07
N GLN A 117 -5.19 -20.81 13.42
CA GLN A 117 -3.89 -21.25 13.95
C GLN A 117 -2.71 -20.90 13.02
N ASP A 118 -2.97 -20.82 11.70
CA ASP A 118 -1.96 -20.48 10.69
C ASP A 118 -1.31 -19.10 10.93
N ASN A 119 -1.99 -18.22 11.67
CA ASN A 119 -1.49 -16.88 11.97
C ASN A 119 -0.77 -16.78 13.33
N GLU A 120 -0.70 -17.83 14.14
CA GLU A 120 -0.14 -17.79 15.51
C GLU A 120 1.31 -17.27 15.56
N SER A 121 2.12 -17.61 14.56
CA SER A 121 3.51 -17.13 14.46
C SER A 121 3.65 -15.63 14.19
N GLN A 122 2.60 -15.01 13.63
CA GLN A 122 2.56 -13.60 13.28
C GLN A 122 2.00 -12.73 14.42
N ILE A 123 1.14 -13.32 15.26
CA ILE A 123 0.46 -12.68 16.41
C ILE A 123 1.43 -11.85 17.26
N MET A 124 2.53 -12.45 17.73
CA MET A 124 3.49 -11.76 18.61
C MET A 124 4.25 -10.60 17.93
N LYS A 125 4.32 -10.58 16.59
CA LYS A 125 5.05 -9.55 15.83
C LYS A 125 4.16 -8.37 15.43
N ILE A 126 2.87 -8.60 15.27
CA ILE A 126 1.93 -7.65 14.68
C ILE A 126 1.11 -6.93 15.74
N ASP A 127 0.77 -7.62 16.83
CA ASP A 127 -0.13 -7.09 17.84
C ASP A 127 0.50 -5.90 18.57
N ILE A 128 -0.28 -4.84 18.69
CA ILE A 128 0.11 -3.61 19.39
C ILE A 128 -0.37 -3.75 20.84
N LYS A 129 0.58 -3.87 21.76
CA LYS A 129 0.26 -3.95 23.19
C LYS A 129 -0.29 -2.61 23.67
N THR A 130 -1.52 -2.61 24.20
CA THR A 130 -2.11 -1.45 24.88
C THR A 130 -1.94 -1.58 26.39
N SER A 131 -2.33 -2.71 26.96
CA SER A 131 -2.22 -2.96 28.40
C SER A 131 -1.67 -4.35 28.68
N ASN A 132 -1.63 -4.76 29.96
CA ASN A 132 -1.23 -6.12 30.31
C ASN A 132 -2.28 -7.16 29.90
N SER A 133 -3.54 -6.76 29.80
CA SER A 133 -4.68 -7.63 29.47
C SER A 133 -5.22 -7.43 28.06
N LEU A 134 -4.87 -6.34 27.37
CA LEU A 134 -5.41 -6.01 26.04
C LEU A 134 -4.30 -5.79 25.02
N TYR A 135 -4.59 -6.19 23.78
CA TYR A 135 -3.80 -5.80 22.63
C TYR A 135 -4.71 -5.47 21.45
N ILE A 136 -4.21 -4.64 20.55
CA ILE A 136 -4.85 -4.32 19.28
C ILE A 136 -4.22 -5.18 18.20
N ARG A 137 -5.07 -5.78 17.37
CA ARG A 137 -4.66 -6.52 16.17
C ARG A 137 -5.11 -5.78 14.92
N PRO A 138 -4.19 -5.10 14.22
CA PRO A 138 -4.37 -4.58 12.87
C PRO A 138 -4.82 -5.69 11.91
N LEU A 139 -5.95 -5.55 11.20
CA LEU A 139 -6.40 -6.60 10.29
C LEU A 139 -5.51 -6.72 9.05
N PHE A 140 -5.06 -5.60 8.49
CA PHE A 140 -4.22 -5.57 7.29
C PHE A 140 -2.91 -6.35 7.43
N ARG A 141 -2.34 -6.30 8.64
CA ARG A 141 -1.05 -6.93 8.93
C ARG A 141 -1.17 -8.44 9.13
N MET A 142 -2.39 -8.96 9.29
CA MET A 142 -2.68 -10.37 9.49
C MET A 142 -2.89 -11.09 8.16
N GLY A 143 -2.54 -12.38 8.13
CA GLY A 143 -2.85 -13.25 7.00
C GLY A 143 -1.95 -12.98 5.79
N ARG A 144 -2.55 -12.96 4.60
CA ARG A 144 -1.84 -12.82 3.31
C ARG A 144 -2.20 -11.56 2.53
N ALA A 145 -3.09 -10.72 3.07
CA ALA A 145 -3.50 -9.44 2.52
C ALA A 145 -2.34 -8.62 1.91
N SER A 146 -1.29 -8.34 2.68
CA SER A 146 -0.17 -7.53 2.18
C SER A 146 0.59 -8.21 1.03
N THR A 147 0.70 -9.53 1.04
CA THR A 147 1.36 -10.29 -0.04
C THR A 147 0.56 -10.24 -1.32
N TYR A 148 -0.77 -10.46 -1.24
CA TYR A 148 -1.64 -10.39 -2.42
C TYR A 148 -1.65 -8.99 -3.04
N LEU A 149 -1.72 -7.95 -2.21
CA LEU A 149 -1.72 -6.59 -2.72
C LEU A 149 -0.36 -6.17 -3.31
N ILE A 150 0.78 -6.65 -2.77
CA ILE A 150 2.10 -6.46 -3.40
C ILE A 150 2.07 -7.01 -4.83
N TRP A 151 1.47 -8.19 -5.03
CA TRP A 151 1.33 -8.74 -6.37
C TRP A 151 0.46 -7.84 -7.24
N ALA A 152 -0.67 -7.35 -6.74
CA ALA A 152 -1.57 -6.48 -7.50
C ALA A 152 -0.93 -5.14 -7.95
N MET A 153 0.17 -4.71 -7.31
CA MET A 153 0.88 -3.46 -7.67
C MET A 153 1.48 -3.46 -9.09
N HIS A 154 1.61 -4.61 -9.75
CA HIS A 154 2.09 -4.66 -11.14
C HIS A 154 1.21 -3.88 -12.12
N THR A 155 -0.05 -3.63 -11.76
CA THR A 155 -1.02 -2.88 -12.59
C THR A 155 -0.96 -1.37 -12.37
N ILE A 156 -0.19 -0.90 -11.39
CA ILE A 156 -0.07 0.53 -11.05
C ILE A 156 0.72 1.24 -12.15
N SER A 157 0.09 2.24 -12.77
CA SER A 157 0.71 2.92 -13.91
C SER A 157 0.27 4.37 -14.11
N GLY A 158 -0.84 4.79 -13.51
CA GLY A 158 -1.36 6.16 -13.64
C GLY A 158 -1.12 7.04 -12.42
N GLY A 159 -1.15 8.36 -12.60
CA GLY A 159 -0.98 9.33 -11.50
C GLY A 159 -1.94 9.10 -10.34
N ARG A 160 -3.23 8.83 -10.62
CA ARG A 160 -4.22 8.52 -9.58
C ARG A 160 -3.91 7.25 -8.78
N ASP A 161 -3.29 6.25 -9.42
CA ASP A 161 -2.86 5.02 -8.75
C ASP A 161 -1.67 5.30 -7.82
N ILE A 162 -0.73 6.11 -8.28
CA ILE A 162 0.44 6.55 -7.50
C ILE A 162 -0.01 7.35 -6.28
N GLU A 163 -0.96 8.26 -6.45
CA GLU A 163 -1.56 8.98 -5.33
C GLU A 163 -2.20 8.04 -4.31
N MET A 164 -2.94 7.02 -4.77
CA MET A 164 -3.51 6.02 -3.86
C MET A 164 -2.40 5.34 -3.04
N LEU A 165 -1.27 4.95 -3.65
CA LEU A 165 -0.16 4.35 -2.91
C LEU A 165 0.46 5.32 -1.89
N ILE A 166 0.60 6.60 -2.24
CA ILE A 166 1.07 7.65 -1.32
C ILE A 166 0.10 7.81 -0.15
N ASP A 167 -1.21 7.82 -0.43
CA ASP A 167 -2.25 7.95 0.59
C ASP A 167 -2.17 6.75 1.56
N ILE A 168 -2.03 5.52 1.05
CA ILE A 168 -1.83 4.30 1.87
C ILE A 168 -0.57 4.40 2.75
N CYS A 169 0.54 4.93 2.24
CA CYS A 169 1.77 5.11 3.02
C CYS A 169 1.56 6.04 4.22
N ASN A 170 0.68 7.02 4.08
CA ASN A 170 0.37 8.01 5.12
C ASN A 170 -0.78 7.58 6.04
N THR A 171 -1.51 6.50 5.70
CA THR A 171 -2.62 6.01 6.51
C THR A 171 -2.15 5.53 7.88
N LYS A 172 -2.68 6.18 8.93
CA LYS A 172 -2.44 5.86 10.33
C LYS A 172 -3.72 5.36 10.99
N PHE A 173 -3.57 4.55 12.04
CA PHE A 173 -4.71 4.12 12.83
C PHE A 173 -5.33 5.31 13.58
N GLU A 174 -6.65 5.31 13.61
CA GLU A 174 -7.45 6.19 14.45
C GLU A 174 -7.98 5.37 15.62
N PHE A 175 -7.23 5.36 16.72
CA PHE A 175 -7.67 4.71 17.94
C PHE A 175 -8.59 5.64 18.73
N PRO A 176 -9.66 5.12 19.35
CA PRO A 176 -10.50 5.88 20.25
C PRO A 176 -9.73 6.23 21.53
N PRO A 177 -10.07 7.34 22.21
CA PRO A 177 -9.33 7.81 23.38
C PRO A 177 -9.15 6.74 24.46
N GLU A 178 -10.17 5.93 24.71
CA GLU A 178 -10.15 4.86 25.73
C GLU A 178 -9.09 3.78 25.48
N VAL A 179 -8.60 3.67 24.24
CA VAL A 179 -7.54 2.73 23.83
C VAL A 179 -6.19 3.45 23.69
N CYS A 180 -6.21 4.76 23.40
CA CYS A 180 -5.04 5.60 23.11
C CYS A 180 -4.14 5.91 24.31
N ASP A 181 -4.66 5.93 25.54
CA ASP A 181 -3.88 6.42 26.71
C ASP A 181 -2.57 5.64 26.95
N SER A 182 -2.42 4.48 26.31
CA SER A 182 -1.25 3.60 26.38
C SER A 182 -0.48 3.42 25.07
N VAL A 183 -1.01 3.90 23.94
CA VAL A 183 -0.49 3.60 22.60
C VAL A 183 -0.20 4.90 21.85
N GLY A 184 1.01 5.02 21.29
CA GLY A 184 1.42 6.19 20.53
C GLY A 184 0.44 6.52 19.39
N ARG A 185 0.26 7.80 19.08
CA ARG A 185 -0.71 8.27 18.07
C ARG A 185 -0.25 8.08 16.62
N ASP A 186 1.00 7.70 16.41
CA ASP A 186 1.64 7.62 15.08
C ASP A 186 1.86 6.18 14.61
N ILE A 187 0.87 5.31 14.80
CA ILE A 187 0.94 3.92 14.33
C ILE A 187 0.34 3.80 12.94
N ARG A 188 1.16 3.34 11.99
CA ARG A 188 0.76 3.11 10.60
C ARG A 188 -0.13 1.87 10.47
N CYS A 189 -1.01 1.87 9.48
CA CYS A 189 -1.89 0.72 9.23
C CYS A 189 -1.17 -0.46 8.56
N ILE A 190 -0.30 -0.15 7.61
CA ILE A 190 0.40 -1.17 6.81
C ILE A 190 1.66 -1.70 7.51
N ASP A 191 2.10 -2.89 7.08
CA ASP A 191 3.38 -3.47 7.49
C ASP A 191 4.57 -2.86 6.70
N ASP A 192 5.77 -3.10 7.20
CA ASP A 192 7.00 -2.54 6.64
C ASP A 192 7.30 -3.05 5.22
N ARG A 193 6.96 -4.30 4.91
CA ARG A 193 7.20 -4.90 3.59
C ARG A 193 6.31 -4.22 2.55
N PHE A 194 5.04 -4.04 2.88
CA PHE A 194 4.07 -3.35 2.04
C PHE A 194 4.45 -1.88 1.84
N MET A 195 4.87 -1.20 2.91
CA MET A 195 5.34 0.19 2.86
C MET A 195 6.49 0.36 1.87
N ILE A 196 7.52 -0.48 1.99
CA ILE A 196 8.69 -0.42 1.10
C ILE A 196 8.28 -0.68 -0.35
N CYS A 197 7.37 -1.63 -0.57
CA CYS A 197 6.83 -1.90 -1.90
C CYS A 197 6.07 -0.69 -2.48
N CYS A 198 5.21 -0.05 -1.69
CA CYS A 198 4.54 1.19 -2.08
C CYS A 198 5.54 2.27 -2.45
N MET A 199 6.56 2.51 -1.62
CA MET A 199 7.59 3.52 -1.88
C MET A 199 8.36 3.24 -3.18
N LEU A 200 8.77 1.99 -3.40
CA LEU A 200 9.45 1.54 -4.61
C LEU A 200 8.61 1.79 -5.86
N VAL A 201 7.38 1.28 -5.88
CA VAL A 201 6.47 1.39 -7.03
C VAL A 201 6.09 2.86 -7.28
N THR A 202 5.86 3.63 -6.22
CA THR A 202 5.51 5.05 -6.34
C THR A 202 6.67 5.87 -6.91
N ALA A 203 7.89 5.67 -6.42
CA ALA A 203 9.10 6.34 -6.95
C ALA A 203 9.33 5.98 -8.42
N ARG A 204 9.26 4.67 -8.73
CA ARG A 204 9.38 4.14 -10.09
C ARG A 204 8.33 4.77 -11.01
N GLU A 205 7.05 4.60 -10.73
CA GLU A 205 6.00 5.09 -11.63
C GLU A 205 5.97 6.62 -11.76
N SER A 206 6.32 7.36 -10.69
CA SER A 206 6.46 8.83 -10.75
C SER A 206 7.54 9.26 -11.75
N CYS A 207 8.70 8.60 -11.73
CA CYS A 207 9.78 8.85 -12.68
C CYS A 207 9.39 8.42 -14.10
N ARG A 208 8.63 7.33 -14.24
CA ARG A 208 8.19 6.83 -15.55
C ARG A 208 7.27 7.84 -16.22
N LEU A 209 6.33 8.41 -15.46
CA LEU A 209 5.44 9.49 -15.89
C LEU A 209 6.14 10.86 -16.01
N ASN A 210 7.41 10.97 -15.62
CA ASN A 210 8.16 12.22 -15.58
C ASN A 210 7.44 13.32 -14.77
N SER A 211 6.77 12.94 -13.68
CA SER A 211 5.95 13.85 -12.86
C SER A 211 6.73 14.37 -11.65
N LEU A 212 7.14 15.64 -11.74
CA LEU A 212 7.85 16.32 -10.65
C LEU A 212 6.98 16.46 -9.39
N GLU A 213 5.67 16.69 -9.55
CA GLU A 213 4.74 16.82 -8.44
C GLU A 213 4.66 15.51 -7.62
N LEU A 214 4.49 14.38 -8.31
CA LEU A 214 4.42 13.08 -7.65
C LEU A 214 5.77 12.74 -7.01
N LEU A 215 6.89 12.97 -7.70
CA LEU A 215 8.23 12.76 -7.15
C LEU A 215 8.45 13.55 -5.84
N LYS A 216 8.03 14.82 -5.79
CA LYS A 216 8.09 15.64 -4.56
C LYS A 216 7.30 15.01 -3.42
N ARG A 217 6.10 14.49 -3.71
CA ARG A 217 5.28 13.80 -2.71
C ARG A 217 5.94 12.51 -2.20
N VAL A 218 6.63 11.75 -3.06
CA VAL A 218 7.40 10.56 -2.64
C VAL A 218 8.56 10.96 -1.72
N LEU A 219 9.30 12.00 -2.08
CA LEU A 219 10.43 12.50 -1.27
C LEU A 219 9.96 13.05 0.09
N GLY A 220 8.75 13.60 0.15
CA GLY A 220 8.12 14.07 1.39
C GLY A 220 7.48 12.97 2.24
N LEU A 221 7.55 11.70 1.84
CA LEU A 221 7.15 10.60 2.71
C LEU A 221 8.16 10.50 3.85
N GLU A 222 7.69 10.75 5.08
CA GLU A 222 8.44 10.53 6.30
C GLU A 222 8.00 9.20 6.94
N PRO A 223 8.56 8.05 6.51
CA PRO A 223 8.33 6.84 7.25
C PRO A 223 8.98 7.04 8.63
N ASN A 224 8.16 7.06 9.69
CA ASN A 224 8.62 7.10 11.09
C ASN A 224 9.57 5.95 11.50
N ILE A 225 10.00 5.12 10.54
CA ILE A 225 10.89 3.97 10.69
C ILE A 225 11.94 4.02 9.60
N TYR A 226 13.20 3.86 10.02
CA TYR A 226 14.34 3.68 9.16
C TYR A 226 14.31 2.31 8.48
N PHE A 227 14.21 2.27 7.15
CA PHE A 227 14.19 1.05 6.37
C PHE A 227 15.56 0.77 5.75
N PRO A 228 16.30 -0.26 6.21
CA PRO A 228 17.54 -0.63 5.54
C PRO A 228 17.24 -1.09 4.11
N PHE A 229 18.09 -0.73 3.14
CA PHE A 229 17.92 -1.13 1.74
C PHE A 229 17.81 -2.64 1.54
N GLN A 230 18.45 -3.43 2.40
CA GLN A 230 18.30 -4.90 2.39
C GLN A 230 16.84 -5.35 2.48
N ARG A 231 15.94 -4.57 3.09
CA ARG A 231 14.51 -4.91 3.15
C ARG A 231 13.84 -4.89 1.78
N LEU A 232 14.39 -4.20 0.78
CA LEU A 232 13.94 -4.29 -0.62
C LEU A 232 14.03 -5.72 -1.15
N GLU A 233 15.00 -6.52 -0.69
CA GLU A 233 15.15 -7.93 -1.09
C GLU A 233 13.96 -8.80 -0.64
N SER A 234 13.26 -8.39 0.42
CA SER A 234 12.04 -9.07 0.87
C SER A 234 10.82 -8.75 0.00
N VAL A 235 10.92 -7.73 -0.86
CA VAL A 235 9.86 -7.28 -1.75
C VAL A 235 10.07 -7.97 -3.10
N VAL A 236 9.36 -9.08 -3.28
CA VAL A 236 9.45 -9.96 -4.44
C VAL A 236 8.08 -10.16 -5.09
N ASP A 237 8.09 -10.43 -6.39
CA ASP A 237 6.90 -10.82 -7.15
C ASP A 237 6.38 -12.21 -6.75
N ALA A 238 5.32 -12.68 -7.41
CA ALA A 238 4.73 -14.00 -7.14
C ALA A 238 5.69 -15.18 -7.42
N ARG A 239 6.77 -14.96 -8.18
CA ARG A 239 7.81 -15.95 -8.48
C ARG A 239 9.00 -15.87 -7.52
N GLY A 240 8.96 -14.94 -6.56
CA GLY A 240 10.07 -14.72 -5.64
C GLY A 240 11.21 -13.90 -6.24
N VAL A 241 11.00 -13.23 -7.38
CA VAL A 241 11.99 -12.36 -8.03
C VAL A 241 11.87 -10.94 -7.47
N PRO A 242 12.99 -10.23 -7.18
CA PRO A 242 12.93 -8.82 -6.79
C PRO A 242 12.09 -7.99 -7.75
N ILE A 243 11.35 -7.01 -7.22
CA ILE A 243 10.55 -6.11 -8.08
C ILE A 243 11.44 -5.28 -9.03
N ASP A 244 12.70 -5.05 -8.66
CA ASP A 244 13.70 -4.39 -9.51
C ASP A 244 15.11 -5.00 -9.30
N ASP A 245 15.52 -5.84 -10.25
CA ASP A 245 16.83 -6.52 -10.22
C ASP A 245 18.00 -5.54 -10.36
N GLY A 246 17.83 -4.47 -11.15
CA GLY A 246 18.88 -3.47 -11.38
C GLY A 246 19.16 -2.66 -10.12
N LEU A 247 18.10 -2.21 -9.43
CA LEU A 247 18.21 -1.52 -8.16
C LEU A 247 18.84 -2.43 -7.10
N SER A 248 18.45 -3.71 -7.08
CA SER A 248 19.05 -4.70 -6.19
C SER A 248 20.54 -4.83 -6.46
N ALA A 249 20.96 -4.96 -7.72
CA ALA A 249 22.37 -5.01 -8.10
C ALA A 249 23.14 -3.75 -7.64
N PHE A 250 22.59 -2.55 -7.86
CA PHE A 250 23.18 -1.30 -7.38
C PHE A 250 23.40 -1.29 -5.86
N VAL A 251 22.38 -1.68 -5.08
CA VAL A 251 22.47 -1.72 -3.61
C VAL A 251 23.56 -2.69 -3.14
N TRP A 252 23.74 -3.81 -3.85
CA TRP A 252 24.77 -4.79 -3.55
C TRP A 252 26.18 -4.30 -3.91
N GLU A 253 26.35 -3.76 -5.12
CA GLU A 253 27.65 -3.33 -5.66
C GLU A 253 28.24 -2.15 -4.89
N TYR A 254 27.40 -1.21 -4.45
CA TYR A 254 27.81 -0.01 -3.73
C TYR A 254 27.61 -0.10 -2.20
N GLU A 255 27.39 -1.32 -1.68
CA GLU A 255 27.33 -1.61 -0.24
C GLU A 255 26.29 -0.80 0.55
N TYR A 256 25.18 -0.42 -0.09
CA TYR A 256 24.13 0.40 0.53
C TYR A 256 23.19 -0.37 1.47
N LYS A 257 23.32 -1.70 1.58
CA LYS A 257 22.37 -2.60 2.27
C LYS A 257 21.90 -2.15 3.65
N ALA A 258 22.81 -1.69 4.51
CA ALA A 258 22.52 -1.31 5.89
C ALA A 258 22.07 0.16 6.04
N ARG A 259 22.14 0.98 4.98
CA ARG A 259 21.71 2.37 5.05
C ARG A 259 20.19 2.48 5.04
N SER A 260 19.65 3.48 5.71
CA SER A 260 18.21 3.60 5.93
C SER A 260 17.68 5.02 5.95
N ASP A 261 18.56 6.01 5.96
CA ASP A 261 18.25 7.43 6.14
C ASP A 261 17.85 8.14 4.84
N LEU A 262 18.03 7.51 3.68
CA LEU A 262 17.83 8.13 2.37
C LEU A 262 17.13 7.22 1.35
N LEU A 263 16.27 6.29 1.81
CA LEU A 263 15.58 5.34 0.92
C LEU A 263 14.77 6.07 -0.16
N SER A 264 13.85 6.97 0.20
CA SER A 264 13.02 7.71 -0.77
C SER A 264 13.85 8.47 -1.79
N TYR A 265 14.90 9.17 -1.33
CA TYR A 265 15.81 9.91 -2.21
C TYR A 265 16.53 8.97 -3.18
N THR A 266 17.10 7.88 -2.67
CA THR A 266 17.85 6.91 -3.48
C THR A 266 16.98 6.29 -4.56
N LEU A 267 15.74 5.90 -4.22
CA LEU A 267 14.78 5.38 -5.20
C LEU A 267 14.46 6.42 -6.29
N CYS A 268 14.15 7.66 -5.90
CA CYS A 268 13.85 8.74 -6.84
C CYS A 268 15.05 9.08 -7.75
N ALA A 269 16.26 9.16 -7.19
CA ALA A 269 17.49 9.40 -7.94
C ALA A 269 17.79 8.25 -8.92
N TYR A 270 17.68 7.01 -8.44
CA TYR A 270 17.91 5.81 -9.24
C TYR A 270 17.03 5.79 -10.48
N PHE A 271 15.71 5.89 -10.31
CA PHE A 271 14.79 5.86 -11.46
C PHE A 271 14.85 7.12 -12.33
N SER A 272 15.15 8.28 -11.75
CA SER A 272 15.33 9.52 -12.54
C SER A 272 16.51 9.40 -13.48
N ILE A 273 17.65 8.88 -13.00
CA ILE A 273 18.87 8.71 -13.80
C ILE A 273 18.73 7.54 -14.78
N CYS A 274 18.22 6.39 -14.32
CA CYS A 274 18.02 5.20 -15.15
C CYS A 274 17.20 5.46 -16.43
N TRP A 275 16.26 6.42 -16.37
CA TRP A 275 15.39 6.78 -17.51
C TRP A 275 15.61 8.18 -18.08
N ASP A 276 16.77 8.79 -17.79
CA ASP A 276 17.18 10.11 -18.28
C ASP A 276 16.10 11.19 -18.12
N ARG A 277 15.50 11.27 -16.93
CA ARG A 277 14.45 12.25 -16.61
C ARG A 277 15.06 13.58 -16.22
N LYS A 278 15.60 14.32 -17.20
CA LYS A 278 16.34 15.59 -17.01
C LYS A 278 15.73 16.54 -15.98
N LYS A 279 14.43 16.84 -16.11
CA LYS A 279 13.71 17.72 -15.17
C LYS A 279 13.73 17.22 -13.71
N LEU A 280 13.67 15.89 -13.52
CA LEU A 280 13.70 15.28 -12.19
C LEU A 280 15.14 15.22 -11.65
N ILE A 281 16.10 14.90 -12.52
CA ILE A 281 17.54 14.91 -12.21
C ILE A 281 17.95 16.32 -11.75
N GLU A 282 17.62 17.36 -12.53
CA GLU A 282 17.87 18.76 -12.20
C GLU A 282 17.25 19.13 -10.86
N TYR A 283 15.99 18.76 -10.60
CA TYR A 283 15.35 19.04 -9.32
C TYR A 283 16.07 18.36 -8.13
N LEU A 284 16.46 17.09 -8.28
CA LEU A 284 17.15 16.35 -7.21
C LEU A 284 18.53 16.93 -6.94
N GLU A 285 19.27 17.28 -8.00
CA GLU A 285 20.56 17.95 -7.88
C GLU A 285 20.40 19.32 -7.23
N ASP A 286 19.41 20.10 -7.64
CA ASP A 286 19.25 21.49 -7.22
C ASP A 286 18.71 21.67 -5.78
N ASN A 287 18.21 20.60 -5.15
CA ASN A 287 17.52 20.70 -3.85
C ASN A 287 18.13 19.79 -2.77
N TYR A 288 19.04 18.88 -3.11
CA TYR A 288 19.59 17.90 -2.16
C TYR A 288 21.12 17.82 -2.25
N TYR A 289 21.81 18.69 -1.51
CA TYR A 289 23.27 18.89 -1.61
C TYR A 289 24.12 18.34 -0.47
N SER A 290 23.53 17.62 0.50
CA SER A 290 24.37 17.07 1.58
C SER A 290 25.34 16.04 0.99
N SER A 291 26.51 15.87 1.62
CA SER A 291 27.54 14.92 1.15
C SER A 291 27.00 13.52 0.90
N LYS A 292 26.03 13.07 1.73
CA LYS A 292 25.36 11.78 1.55
C LYS A 292 24.50 11.73 0.29
N HIS A 293 23.72 12.78 0.00
CA HIS A 293 22.90 12.85 -1.20
C HIS A 293 23.78 12.87 -2.45
N MET A 294 24.80 13.72 -2.45
CA MET A 294 25.74 13.85 -3.57
C MET A 294 26.49 12.54 -3.85
N GLN A 295 26.93 11.82 -2.81
CA GLN A 295 27.57 10.52 -2.97
C GLN A 295 26.62 9.50 -3.63
N ILE A 296 25.39 9.38 -3.13
CA ILE A 296 24.39 8.46 -3.71
C ILE A 296 24.10 8.83 -5.17
N PHE A 297 23.92 10.12 -5.45
CA PHE A 297 23.64 10.61 -6.79
C PHE A 297 24.80 10.33 -7.76
N PHE A 298 26.04 10.52 -7.31
CA PHE A 298 27.25 10.17 -8.03
C PHE A 298 27.32 8.66 -8.32
N ASP A 299 27.16 7.82 -7.29
CA ASP A 299 27.25 6.36 -7.41
C ASP A 299 26.23 5.82 -8.42
N ILE A 300 24.99 6.30 -8.37
CA ILE A 300 23.94 5.95 -9.34
C ILE A 300 24.32 6.39 -10.76
N SER A 301 24.89 7.59 -10.91
CA SER A 301 25.32 8.10 -12.22
C SER A 301 26.44 7.24 -12.82
N VAL A 302 27.36 6.74 -12.00
CA VAL A 302 28.43 5.83 -12.41
C VAL A 302 27.87 4.46 -12.76
N PHE A 303 26.98 3.89 -11.93
CA PHE A 303 26.34 2.60 -12.17
C PHE A 303 25.61 2.56 -13.52
N HIS A 304 24.90 3.63 -13.86
CA HIS A 304 24.21 3.76 -15.15
C HIS A 304 25.09 4.34 -16.28
N LYS A 305 26.40 4.51 -16.05
CA LYS A 305 27.39 5.02 -17.03
C LYS A 305 27.01 6.39 -17.63
N ASN A 306 26.37 7.25 -16.85
CA ASN A 306 26.06 8.62 -17.26
C ASN A 306 27.27 9.54 -17.02
N GLU A 307 28.26 9.44 -17.90
CA GLU A 307 29.54 10.15 -17.76
C GLU A 307 29.38 11.67 -17.62
N SER A 308 28.49 12.29 -18.42
CA SER A 308 28.24 13.74 -18.35
C SER A 308 27.75 14.16 -16.96
N LEU A 309 26.82 13.41 -16.39
CA LEU A 309 26.27 13.72 -15.08
C LEU A 309 27.33 13.48 -13.98
N SER A 310 28.06 12.37 -14.04
CA SER A 310 29.12 12.05 -13.09
C SER A 310 30.23 13.12 -13.05
N ARG A 311 30.67 13.64 -14.22
CA ARG A 311 31.68 14.70 -14.31
C ARG A 311 31.17 16.01 -13.73
N ASN A 312 29.92 16.38 -14.01
CA ASN A 312 29.29 17.57 -13.46
C ASN A 312 29.24 17.50 -11.92
N ILE A 313 28.78 16.38 -11.36
CA ILE A 313 28.71 16.18 -9.91
C ILE A 313 30.11 16.25 -9.28
N PHE A 314 31.09 15.55 -9.86
CA PHE A 314 32.47 15.56 -9.37
C PHE A 314 33.03 16.99 -9.29
N SER A 315 32.82 17.79 -10.34
CA SER A 315 33.28 19.19 -10.38
C SER A 315 32.61 20.12 -9.36
N LYS A 316 31.39 19.79 -8.91
CA LYS A 316 30.66 20.55 -7.88
C LYS A 316 31.04 20.14 -6.45
N SER A 317 31.67 18.99 -6.30
CA SER A 317 32.02 18.37 -5.01
C SER A 317 33.46 18.65 -4.57
N SER A 318 34.29 19.15 -5.49
CA SER A 318 35.70 19.56 -5.32
C SER A 318 35.83 21.04 -5.01
#